data_AF-A0A1G2IW09-F1
#
_entry.id   AF-A0A1G2IW09-F1
#
_cell.length_a   1.000
_cell.length_b   1.000
_cell.length_c   1.000
_cell.angle_alpha   90.00
_cell.angle_beta   90.00
_cell.angle_gamma   90.00
#
_symmetry.space_group_name_H-M   'P 1'
#
loop_
_entity.id
_entity.type
_entity.pdbx_description
1 polymer ?
#
loop_
_entity_poly.entity_id
_entity_poly.type
_entity_poly.pdbx_seq_one_letter_code
_entity_poly.pdbx_strand_id
1 'polypeptide(L)' 'MPKKGYKDIKEEVIIKRTKRSFTDWRKILDKFNAQKNGRKAAVAFLVEAYKINSWWAQVIAIRYEYEKKLNLKK' A
#
# COMPACT_ATOMS: atom_id res chain seq x y z
N MET A 1 -2.93 -16.02 12.19
CA MET A 1 -2.37 -15.23 11.07
C MET A 1 -2.90 -15.82 9.77
N PRO A 2 -3.42 -15.04 8.81
CA PRO A 2 -3.86 -15.62 7.54
C PRO A 2 -2.67 -16.31 6.86
N LYS A 3 -2.84 -17.56 6.42
CA LYS A 3 -1.86 -18.38 5.67
C LYS A 3 -1.55 -17.85 4.26
N LYS A 4 -2.09 -16.68 3.89
CA LYS A 4 -2.04 -16.04 2.57
C LYS A 4 -1.28 -14.72 2.68
N GLY A 5 -0.33 -14.48 1.79
CA GLY A 5 0.56 -13.32 1.84
C GLY A 5 -0.18 -12.02 1.56
N TYR A 6 0.46 -10.87 1.83
CA TYR A 6 -0.10 -9.52 1.58
C TYR A 6 -0.62 -9.28 0.15
N LYS A 7 -0.21 -10.13 -0.80
CA LYS A 7 -0.56 -10.13 -2.22
C LYS A 7 -1.93 -10.74 -2.51
N ASP A 8 -2.36 -11.68 -1.66
CA ASP A 8 -3.58 -12.46 -1.86
C ASP A 8 -4.84 -11.74 -1.34
N ILE A 9 -4.65 -10.54 -0.78
CA ILE A 9 -5.75 -9.70 -0.30
C ILE A 9 -6.50 -9.16 -1.51
N LYS A 10 -7.75 -9.59 -1.66
CA LYS A 10 -8.65 -9.11 -2.70
C LYS A 10 -8.85 -7.60 -2.62
N GLU A 11 -8.96 -6.96 -3.77
CA GLU A 11 -9.17 -5.51 -3.88
C GLU A 11 -10.45 -5.04 -3.14
N GLU A 12 -11.51 -5.85 -3.20
CA GLU A 12 -12.77 -5.62 -2.48
C GLU A 12 -12.55 -5.40 -0.97
N VAL A 13 -11.63 -6.16 -0.37
CA VAL A 13 -11.32 -6.06 1.07
C VAL A 13 -10.54 -4.78 1.35
N ILE A 14 -9.63 -4.39 0.46
CA ILE A 14 -8.89 -3.12 0.55
C ILE A 14 -9.88 -1.96 0.49
N ILE A 15 -10.79 -1.94 -0.48
CA ILE A 15 -11.81 -0.89 -0.61
C ILE A 15 -12.67 -0.83 0.66
N LYS A 16 -13.20 -1.97 1.12
CA LYS A 16 -14.07 -2.02 2.30
C LYS A 16 -13.37 -1.50 3.57
N ARG A 17 -12.06 -1.69 3.69
CA ARG A 17 -11.30 -1.36 4.91
C ARG A 17 -10.61 -0.01 4.87
N THR A 18 -10.25 0.46 3.69
CA THR A 18 -9.47 1.70 3.49
C THR A 18 -10.26 2.77 2.76
N LYS A 19 -11.50 2.46 2.35
CA LYS A 19 -12.43 3.34 1.61
C LYS A 19 -11.93 3.80 0.23
N ARG A 20 -10.82 3.23 -0.26
CA ARG A 20 -10.23 3.57 -1.56
C ARG A 20 -9.73 2.31 -2.25
N SER A 21 -9.69 2.35 -3.58
CA SER A 21 -9.12 1.26 -4.38
C SER A 21 -7.60 1.19 -4.19
N PHE A 22 -7.00 0.04 -4.49
CA PHE A 22 -5.55 -0.07 -4.43
C PHE A 22 -4.88 0.82 -5.49
N THR A 23 -5.53 0.98 -6.65
CA THR A 23 -5.11 1.91 -7.70
C THR A 23 -5.02 3.36 -7.21
N ASP A 24 -5.97 3.81 -6.40
CA ASP A 24 -5.91 5.16 -5.82
C ASP A 24 -4.75 5.30 -4.83
N TRP A 25 -4.55 4.29 -3.98
CA TRP A 25 -3.42 4.26 -3.06
C TRP A 25 -2.09 4.28 -3.78
N ARG A 26 -1.98 3.56 -4.89
CA ARG A 26 -0.80 3.58 -5.75
C ARG A 26 -0.50 5.00 -6.23
N LYS A 27 -1.50 5.72 -6.76
CA LYS A 27 -1.33 7.12 -7.21
C LYS A 27 -0.92 8.03 -6.06
N ILE A 28 -1.49 7.84 -4.87
CA ILE A 28 -1.15 8.60 -3.67
C ILE A 28 0.31 8.35 -3.26
N LEU A 29 0.74 7.10 -3.24
CA LEU A 29 2.11 6.71 -2.91
C LEU A 29 3.13 7.13 -3.98
N ASP A 30 2.73 7.13 -5.25
CA ASP A 30 3.52 7.67 -6.36
C ASP A 30 3.75 9.17 -6.19
N LYS A 31 2.70 9.93 -5.88
CA LYS A 31 2.80 11.38 -5.59
C LYS A 31 3.66 11.67 -4.35
N PHE A 32 3.57 10.81 -3.34
CA PHE A 32 4.42 10.88 -2.15
C PHE A 32 5.87 10.44 -2.42
N ASN A 33 6.16 9.92 -3.62
CA ASN A 33 7.47 9.35 -3.96
C ASN A 33 7.91 8.24 -2.98
N ALA A 34 6.98 7.35 -2.63
CA ALA A 34 7.19 6.27 -1.67
C ALA A 34 8.35 5.33 -2.05
N GLN A 35 8.71 5.26 -3.33
CA GLN A 35 9.88 4.51 -3.79
C GLN A 35 11.20 5.09 -3.27
N LYS A 36 11.30 6.42 -3.21
CA LYS A 36 12.48 7.13 -2.69
C LYS A 36 12.45 7.22 -1.16
N ASN A 37 11.28 7.47 -0.58
CA ASN A 37 11.10 7.65 0.86
C ASN A 37 11.08 6.32 1.65
N GLY A 38 10.81 5.20 0.97
CA GLY A 38 10.80 3.86 1.54
C GLY A 38 9.53 3.50 2.33
N ARG A 39 9.39 2.21 2.63
CA ARG A 39 8.19 1.64 3.29
C ARG A 39 7.78 2.38 4.56
N LYS A 40 8.73 2.69 5.45
CA LYS A 40 8.43 3.26 6.76
C LYS A 40 7.77 4.63 6.63
N ALA A 41 8.31 5.49 5.76
CA ALA A 41 7.74 6.79 5.47
C ALA A 41 6.38 6.68 4.78
N ALA A 42 6.21 5.74 3.84
CA ALA A 42 4.94 5.48 3.20
C ALA A 42 3.84 5.05 4.20
N VAL A 43 4.18 4.16 5.15
CA VAL A 43 3.26 3.74 6.21
C VAL A 43 2.89 4.91 7.12
N ALA A 44 3.87 5.70 7.57
CA ALA A 44 3.63 6.89 8.39
C ALA A 44 2.70 7.88 7.68
N PHE A 45 2.99 8.20 6.42
CA PHE A 45 2.15 9.07 5.59
C PHE A 45 0.70 8.57 5.47
N LEU A 46 0.49 7.27 5.25
CA LEU A 46 -0.85 6.68 5.16
C LEU A 46 -1.60 6.74 6.50
N VAL A 47 -0.92 6.52 7.61
CA VAL A 47 -1.52 6.61 8.95
C VAL A 47 -1.83 8.07 9.30
N GLU A 48 -0.91 8.99 9.05
CA GLU A 48 -1.03 10.38 9.48
C GLU A 48 -2.00 11.17 8.59
N ALA A 49 -1.83 11.11 7.27
CA ALA A 49 -2.60 11.90 6.31
C ALA A 49 -3.97 11.29 5.98
N TYR A 50 -4.07 9.95 5.98
CA TYR A 50 -5.30 9.26 5.59
C TYR A 50 -5.98 8.49 6.72
N LYS A 51 -5.43 8.54 7.94
CA LYS A 51 -5.99 7.91 9.15
C LYS A 51 -6.31 6.42 8.96
N ILE A 52 -5.52 5.74 8.11
CA ILE A 52 -5.65 4.31 7.91
C ILE A 52 -5.03 3.60 9.12
N ASN A 53 -5.63 2.49 9.54
CA ASN A 53 -5.02 1.64 10.55
C ASN A 53 -3.60 1.20 10.09
N SER A 54 -2.64 1.22 11.03
CA SER A 54 -1.23 0.91 10.76
C SER A 54 -1.00 -0.42 10.06
N TRP A 55 -1.80 -1.43 10.36
CA TRP A 55 -1.72 -2.73 9.68
C TRP A 55 -2.09 -2.62 8.20
N TRP A 56 -3.19 -1.93 7.88
CA TRP A 56 -3.62 -1.69 6.49
C TRP A 56 -2.65 -0.79 5.73
N ALA A 57 -2.05 0.19 6.40
CA ALA A 57 -0.99 1.01 5.83
C ALA A 57 0.23 0.16 5.43
N GLN A 58 0.64 -0.80 6.27
CA GLN A 58 1.69 -1.76 5.92
C GLN A 58 1.31 -2.64 4.73
N VAL A 59 0.08 -3.17 4.68
CA VAL A 59 -0.41 -3.96 3.54
C VAL A 59 -0.27 -3.17 2.24
N ILE A 60 -0.78 -1.94 2.22
CA ILE A 60 -0.74 -1.08 1.03
C ILE A 60 0.71 -0.80 0.62
N ALA A 61 1.58 -0.41 1.56
CA ALA A 61 2.98 -0.09 1.27
C ALA A 61 3.76 -1.31 0.73
N ILE A 62 3.56 -2.50 1.32
CA ILE A 62 4.21 -3.74 0.87
C ILE A 62 3.75 -4.12 -0.55
N ARG A 63 2.44 -4.05 -0.81
CA ARG A 63 1.89 -4.35 -2.13
C ARG A 63 2.39 -3.36 -3.18
N TYR A 64 2.47 -2.08 -2.85
CA TYR A 64 3.03 -1.04 -3.71
C TYR A 64 4.49 -1.30 -4.07
N GLU A 65 5.33 -1.62 -3.09
CA GLU A 65 6.75 -1.95 -3.34
C GLU A 65 6.90 -3.16 -4.24
N TYR A 66 6.06 -4.18 -4.07
CA TYR A 66 6.11 -5.38 -4.88
C TYR A 66 5.78 -5.09 -6.35
N GLU A 67 4.72 -4.32 -6.61
CA GLU A 67 4.36 -3.92 -7.97
C GLU A 67 5.44 -3.06 -8.63
N LYS A 68 6.06 -2.13 -7.89
CA LYS A 68 7.14 -1.31 -8.44
C LYS A 68 8.39 -2.15 -8.74
N LYS A 69 8.76 -3.10 -7.86
CA LYS A 69 9.86 -4.04 -8.14
C LYS A 69 9.60 -4.94 -9.34
N LEU A 70 8.35 -5.37 -9.57
CA LEU A 70 7.98 -6.11 -10.78
C LEU A 70 8.06 -5.24 -12.04
N ASN A 71 7.66 -3.98 -11.96
CA ASN A 71 7.73 -3.04 -13.09
C ASN A 71 9.16 -2.56 -13.42
N LEU A 72 10.11 -2.65 -12.48
CA LEU A 72 11.52 -2.32 -12.71
C LEU A 72 12.31 -3.43 -13.43
N LYS A 73 11.72 -4.60 -13.64
CA LYS A 73 12.36 -5.76 -14.30
C LYS A 73 11.97 -5.93 -15.78
N LYS A 74 11.45 -4.89 -16.43
CA LYS A 74 10.97 -4.95 -17.81
C LYS A 74 11.87 -4.17 -18.76
#